data_AF-A0A1G1EY84-F1
#
_entry.id   AF-A0A1G1EY84-F1
#
_cell.length_a   1.000
_cell.length_b   1.000
_cell.length_c   1.000
_cell.angle_alpha   90.00
_cell.angle_beta   90.00
_cell.angle_gamma   90.00
#
_symmetry.space_group_name_H-M   'P 1'
#
loop_
_entity.id
_entity.type
_entity.pdbx_description
1 polymer ?
#
loop_
_entity_poly.entity_id
_entity_poly.type
_entity_poly.pdbx_seq_one_letter_code
_entity_poly.pdbx_strand_id
1 'polypeptide(L)'
;MSEKLSFEEFVKKAIVSLRKDGYKGIHTVYSGFNDAFKKYFEGEDPIKTTTQLAAEGKIVIRPVKGGVMLYLPEEAPASRARGEDALEKMGL
;
A
#
# COMPACT_ATOMS: atom_id res chain seq x y z
N MET A 1 -21.06 -13.93 15.61
CA MET A 1 -19.94 -12.99 15.85
C MET A 1 -19.27 -12.79 14.52
N SER A 2 -19.13 -11.56 14.04
CA SER A 2 -18.40 -11.31 12.79
C SER A 2 -16.92 -11.57 13.05
N GLU A 3 -16.34 -12.55 12.37
CA GLU A 3 -14.92 -12.85 12.47
C GLU A 3 -14.10 -11.60 12.09
N LYS A 4 -12.99 -11.35 12.80
CA LYS A 4 -12.07 -10.26 12.43
C LYS A 4 -11.56 -10.52 11.02
N LEU A 5 -11.44 -9.47 10.22
CA LEU A 5 -10.81 -9.56 8.90
C LEU A 5 -9.37 -10.03 9.05
N SER A 6 -8.92 -10.87 8.12
CA SER A 6 -7.49 -11.12 7.96
C SER A 6 -6.75 -9.84 7.58
N PHE A 7 -5.42 -9.85 7.71
CA PHE A 7 -4.60 -8.72 7.27
C PHE A 7 -4.84 -8.36 5.81
N GLU A 8 -4.89 -9.35 4.92
CA GLU A 8 -5.11 -9.14 3.50
C GLU A 8 -6.47 -8.48 3.23
N GLU A 9 -7.55 -9.02 3.81
CA GLU A 9 -8.89 -8.48 3.63
C GLU A 9 -9.01 -7.07 4.18
N PHE A 10 -8.42 -6.81 5.34
CA PHE A 10 -8.41 -5.49 5.94
C PHE A 10 -7.70 -4.47 5.04
N VAL A 11 -6.50 -4.80 4.53
CA VAL A 11 -5.73 -3.88 3.69
C VAL A 11 -6.45 -3.62 2.36
N LYS A 12 -6.95 -4.66 1.69
CA LYS A 12 -7.72 -4.51 0.44
C LYS A 12 -8.97 -3.66 0.65
N LYS A 13 -9.72 -3.91 1.72
CA LYS A 13 -10.88 -3.10 2.09
C LYS A 13 -10.48 -1.65 2.36
N ALA A 14 -9.40 -1.42 3.09
CA ALA A 14 -8.93 -0.06 3.37
C ALA A 14 -8.54 0.69 2.10
N ILE A 15 -7.88 0.05 1.13
CA ILE A 15 -7.54 0.67 -0.16
C ILE A 15 -8.80 1.16 -0.87
N VAL A 16 -9.85 0.33 -0.95
CA VAL A 16 -11.09 0.68 -1.65
C VAL A 16 -11.93 1.69 -0.88
N SER A 17 -11.96 1.60 0.45
CA SER A 17 -12.80 2.46 1.31
C SER A 17 -12.18 3.81 1.63
N LEU A 18 -10.85 3.92 1.68
CA LEU A 18 -10.16 5.16 2.09
C LEU A 18 -9.58 5.94 0.90
N ARG A 19 -9.61 5.38 -0.32
CA ARG A 19 -9.20 6.13 -1.52
C ARG A 19 -10.19 7.25 -1.81
N LYS A 20 -9.65 8.40 -2.23
CA LYS A 20 -10.46 9.52 -2.73
C LYS A 20 -10.97 9.20 -4.13
N ASP A 21 -12.07 9.83 -4.52
CA ASP A 21 -12.63 9.67 -5.87
C ASP A 21 -11.59 9.96 -6.96
N GLY A 22 -11.52 9.07 -7.95
CA GLY A 22 -10.55 9.14 -9.05
C GLY A 22 -9.14 8.60 -8.70
N TYR A 23 -8.87 8.23 -7.45
CA TYR A 23 -7.60 7.62 -7.05
C TYR A 23 -7.70 6.11 -6.96
N LYS A 24 -6.64 5.41 -7.38
CA LYS A 24 -6.55 3.94 -7.38
C LYS A 24 -5.92 3.35 -6.12
N GLY A 25 -5.45 4.18 -5.19
CA GLY A 25 -4.72 3.74 -4.01
C GLY A 25 -4.75 4.77 -2.90
N ILE A 26 -4.13 4.42 -1.77
CA ILE A 26 -4.13 5.24 -0.54
C ILE A 26 -2.72 5.51 -0.04
N HIS A 27 -2.49 6.70 0.51
CA HIS A 27 -1.25 7.01 1.22
C HIS A 27 -1.37 6.53 2.67
N THR A 28 -0.43 5.72 3.16
CA THR A 28 -0.54 5.06 4.49
C THR A 28 -0.70 6.04 5.66
N VAL A 29 -0.02 7.19 5.60
CA VAL A 29 -0.15 8.27 6.60
C VAL A 29 -1.42 9.10 6.38
N TYR A 30 -1.57 9.76 5.22
CA TYR A 30 -2.66 10.72 5.00
C TYR A 30 -4.07 10.11 4.96
N SER A 31 -4.20 8.81 4.68
CA SER A 31 -5.49 8.11 4.77
C SER A 31 -5.87 7.72 6.21
N GLY A 32 -4.96 7.87 7.18
CA GLY A 32 -5.14 7.33 8.53
C GLY A 32 -5.01 5.81 8.62
N PHE A 33 -4.60 5.13 7.54
CA PHE A 33 -4.49 3.68 7.47
C PHE A 33 -3.61 3.10 8.60
N ASN A 34 -2.45 3.67 8.87
CA ASN A 34 -1.53 3.14 9.89
C ASN A 34 -2.18 3.13 11.29
N ASP A 35 -2.89 4.20 11.64
CA ASP A 35 -3.55 4.30 12.95
C ASP A 35 -4.77 3.38 13.02
N ALA A 36 -5.54 3.28 11.94
CA ALA A 36 -6.66 2.36 11.84
C ALA A 36 -6.22 0.90 11.95
N PHE A 37 -5.13 0.53 11.27
CA PHE A 37 -4.56 -0.82 11.30
C PHE A 37 -4.13 -1.21 12.71
N LYS A 38 -3.31 -0.36 13.36
CA LYS A 38 -2.85 -0.59 14.74
C LYS A 38 -4.00 -0.73 15.72
N LYS A 39 -5.06 0.09 15.58
CA LYS A 39 -6.25 -0.01 16.44
C LYS A 39 -7.04 -1.31 16.21
N TYR A 40 -7.18 -1.74 14.95
CA TYR A 40 -7.96 -2.93 14.61
C TYR A 40 -7.26 -4.23 15.02
N PHE A 41 -5.93 -4.27 14.87
CA PHE A 41 -5.08 -5.42 15.18
C PHE A 41 -4.26 -5.24 16.46
N GLU A 42 -4.75 -4.45 17.42
CA GLU A 42 -4.19 -4.38 18.79
C GLU A 42 -2.67 -4.12 18.87
N GLY A 43 -2.16 -3.25 18.00
CA GLY A 43 -0.75 -2.81 18.01
C GLY A 43 0.16 -3.51 17.01
N GLU A 44 -0.38 -4.41 16.16
CA GLU A 44 0.39 -5.00 15.05
C GLU A 44 1.03 -3.95 14.14
N ASP A 45 2.20 -4.27 13.59
CA ASP A 45 2.96 -3.35 12.75
C ASP A 45 2.41 -3.31 11.31
N PRO A 46 1.81 -2.18 10.87
CA PRO A 46 1.32 -2.06 9.51
C PRO A 46 2.45 -2.11 8.48
N ILE A 47 3.68 -1.70 8.81
CA ILE A 47 4.81 -1.69 7.87
C ILE A 47 5.23 -3.13 7.60
N LYS A 48 5.50 -3.92 8.64
CA LYS A 48 5.83 -5.34 8.51
C LYS A 48 4.76 -6.09 7.70
N THR A 49 3.50 -5.89 8.06
CA THR A 49 2.38 -6.59 7.42
C THR A 49 2.22 -6.22 5.95
N THR A 50 2.18 -4.92 5.62
CA THR A 50 2.02 -4.49 4.23
C THR A 50 3.24 -4.87 3.38
N THR A 51 4.45 -4.82 3.94
CA THR A 51 5.67 -5.28 3.25
C THR A 51 5.59 -6.77 2.92
N GLN A 52 5.14 -7.60 3.85
CA GLN A 52 4.93 -9.02 3.61
C GLN A 52 3.85 -9.27 2.54
N LEU A 53 2.69 -8.60 2.64
CA LEU A 53 1.63 -8.73 1.64
C LEU A 53 2.08 -8.28 0.25
N ALA A 54 2.94 -7.27 0.16
CA ALA A 54 3.52 -6.82 -1.10
C ALA A 54 4.51 -7.84 -1.66
N ALA A 55 5.34 -8.46 -0.82
CA ALA A 55 6.23 -9.55 -1.23
C ALA A 55 5.46 -10.78 -1.73
N GLU A 56 4.29 -11.05 -1.14
CA GLU A 56 3.36 -12.10 -1.58
C GLU A 56 2.53 -11.71 -2.83
N GLY A 57 2.71 -10.49 -3.37
CA GLY A 57 1.98 -10.01 -4.55
C GLY A 57 0.51 -9.67 -4.31
N LYS A 58 0.06 -9.62 -3.04
CA LYS A 58 -1.34 -9.38 -2.66
C LYS A 58 -1.74 -7.91 -2.75
N ILE A 59 -0.76 -7.02 -2.63
CA ILE A 59 -0.89 -5.57 -2.79
C ILE A 59 0.37 -5.02 -3.47
N VAL A 60 0.32 -3.77 -3.94
CA VAL A 60 1.50 -3.06 -4.45
C VAL A 60 1.81 -1.88 -3.56
N ILE A 61 3.08 -1.78 -3.15
CA ILE A 61 3.63 -0.64 -2.40
C ILE A 61 4.42 0.24 -3.37
N ARG A 62 4.18 1.55 -3.32
CA ARG A 62 5.05 2.53 -3.98
C ARG A 62 5.60 3.55 -2.99
N PRO A 63 6.94 3.71 -2.91
CA PRO A 63 7.52 4.77 -2.11
C PRO A 63 7.15 6.13 -2.69
N VAL A 64 6.78 7.05 -1.81
CA VAL A 64 6.48 8.45 -2.12
C VAL A 64 7.07 9.34 -1.03
N LYS A 65 7.09 10.66 -1.24
CA LYS A 65 7.58 11.59 -0.23
C LYS A 65 6.71 11.48 1.04
N GLY A 66 7.32 11.12 2.17
CA GLY A 66 6.65 11.06 3.47
C GLY A 66 5.91 9.75 3.77
N GLY A 67 6.10 8.69 2.97
CA GLY A 67 5.50 7.39 3.24
C GLY A 67 5.43 6.50 2.02
N VAL A 68 4.36 5.69 1.95
CA VAL A 68 4.11 4.81 0.82
C VAL A 68 2.65 4.89 0.38
N MET A 69 2.43 4.62 -0.90
CA MET A 69 1.10 4.38 -1.46
C MET A 69 0.83 2.88 -1.52
N LEU A 70 -0.36 2.46 -1.10
CA LEU A 70 -0.86 1.09 -1.27
C LEU A 70 -1.86 1.04 -2.42
N TYR A 71 -1.77 0.01 -3.26
CA TYR A 71 -2.68 -0.26 -4.36
C TYR A 71 -3.09 -1.73 -4.36
N LEU A 72 -4.27 -2.01 -4.93
CA LEU A 72 -4.57 -3.35 -5.40
C LEU A 72 -3.63 -3.70 -6.58
N PRO A 73 -3.20 -4.96 -6.72
CA PRO A 73 -2.26 -5.36 -7.78
C PRO A 73 -2.70 -4.94 -9.18
N GLU A 74 -3.98 -5.11 -9.49
CA GLU A 74 -4.61 -4.81 -10.78
C GLU A 74 -4.85 -3.31 -11.05
N GLU A 75 -4.82 -2.49 -10.00
CA GLU A 75 -5.05 -1.04 -10.11
C GLU A 75 -3.77 -0.21 -9.97
N ALA A 76 -2.64 -0.86 -9.67
CA ALA A 76 -1.37 -0.19 -9.51
C ALA A 76 -0.97 0.53 -10.81
N PRO A 77 -0.59 1.82 -10.76
CA PRO A 77 -0.15 2.53 -11.95
C PRO A 77 1.07 1.85 -12.55
N ALA A 78 1.22 1.83 -13.88
CA ALA A 78 2.43 1.29 -14.51
C ALA A 78 3.68 1.95 -13.92
N SER A 79 4.72 1.16 -13.64
CA SER A 79 6.01 1.75 -13.31
C SER A 79 6.51 2.39 -14.60
N ARG A 80 6.57 3.72 -14.66
CA ARG A 80 7.53 4.35 -15.57
C ARG A 80 8.86 3.71 -15.23
N ALA A 81 9.61 3.29 -16.24
CA ALA A 81 10.89 2.62 -16.09
C ALA A 81 11.95 3.61 -15.56
N ARG A 82 11.71 4.12 -14.35
CA ARG A 82 12.60 5.06 -13.67
C ARG A 82 13.96 4.43 -13.39
N GLY A 83 14.03 3.10 -13.36
CA GLY A 83 15.29 2.37 -13.31
C GLY A 83 16.08 2.59 -14.59
N GLU A 84 15.48 2.35 -15.75
CA GLU A 84 16.10 2.60 -17.06
C GLU A 84 16.45 4.09 -17.23
N ASP A 85 15.52 5.00 -16.93
CA ASP A 85 15.79 6.45 -16.96
C ASP A 85 16.93 6.86 -16.00
N ALA A 86 17.06 6.19 -14.86
CA ALA A 86 18.11 6.48 -13.89
C ALA A 86 19.46 5.91 -14.34
N LEU A 87 19.48 4.68 -14.87
CA LEU A 87 20.67 4.06 -15.44
C LEU A 87 21.19 4.89 -16.62
N GLU A 88 20.31 5.32 -17.51
CA GLU A 88 20.65 6.21 -18.63
C GLU A 88 21.27 7.53 -18.14
N LYS A 89 20.67 8.16 -17.11
CA LYS A 89 21.23 9.38 -16.49
C LYS A 89 22.55 9.15 -15.77
N MET A 90 22.81 7.93 -15.30
CA MET A 90 24.08 7.51 -14.71
C MET A 90 25.12 7.14 -15.77
N GLY A 91 24.73 7.06 -17.05
CA GLY A 91 25.58 6.62 -18.15
C GLY A 91 25.92 5.12 -18.09
N LEU A 92 25.03 4.31 -17.52
CA LEU A 92 25.15 2.85 -17.39
C LEU A 92 24.27 2.13 -18.42
#